data_AF-A0A8S3TQK0-F1
#
_entry.id   AF-A0A8S3TQK0-F1
#
_cell.length_a   1.000
_cell.length_b   1.000
_cell.length_c   1.000
_cell.angle_alpha   90.00
_cell.angle_beta   90.00
_cell.angle_gamma   90.00
#
_symmetry.space_group_name_H-M   'P 1'
#
loop_
_entity.id
_entity.type
_entity.pdbx_description
1 polymer ?
#
loop_
_entity_poly.entity_id
_entity_poly.type
_entity_poly.pdbx_seq_one_letter_code
_entity_poly.pdbx_strand_id
1 'polypeptide(L)'
;MDACVFCRVSLLNGEEITQLREKGCNTVNRTSQTRNDTIVTTPGQKVHQKCRRDYINANSIKKDMRDKDVSITEPTRDLRSSTPDFEFQKNCLFCGCFAKFSESKRGIDVFPVRTTDFSNTLRNICKERNDEWSEIVLRRLNIAPSDLHAADAIYHQTCSVNFRTGKQIHVSKQANKEVKRTTPGRPKEDSSEKAFLQIVRQLEETQDELASVSDLVQAMEDICGDKAYSVVHMKKRLQTYFGSDIIITEVNGKPNIVTFRRTASSILNEFYRRPSSKSPEEEKLSMIETAAKLIKADIMSLKDSKAVYPSSVDINSEQNITFVPDSLQTLLRTLFSQNDSSVKVASVGQAIIQASRPRTLIAPLQIALSVQMHHHFGSRFLLDTLNTLGFASSYTEVQRFELNAAAAAHDRTNTQFGNGTFVQYIADNVDHNLRTLDGHGTFHGMGMIAAVTPGFRLDKAVPRLSPTLKEVSDLAKINIEYYKMQSKQSLQAEFATMNYEPNMIDTTWKLDLLSKVCWPF
;
A
#
# COMPACT_ATOMS: atom_id res chain seq x y z
N MET A 1 40.57 5.52 -55.69
CA MET A 1 39.68 5.91 -54.57
C MET A 1 39.39 4.67 -53.77
N ASP A 2 39.86 4.62 -52.53
CA ASP A 2 39.71 3.49 -51.63
C ASP A 2 38.23 3.36 -51.20
N ALA A 3 37.50 2.41 -51.79
CA ALA A 3 36.10 2.11 -51.45
C ALA A 3 35.99 0.75 -50.75
N CYS A 4 35.05 0.64 -49.79
CA CYS A 4 34.84 -0.60 -49.04
C CYS A 4 34.19 -1.67 -49.93
N VAL A 5 34.73 -2.89 -49.94
CA VAL A 5 34.26 -4.00 -50.79
C VAL A 5 32.81 -4.44 -50.47
N PHE A 6 32.34 -4.25 -49.24
CA PHE A 6 31.00 -4.68 -48.83
C PHE A 6 29.89 -3.68 -49.20
N CYS A 7 30.10 -2.38 -49.00
CA CYS A 7 29.08 -1.35 -49.23
C CYS A 7 29.36 -0.45 -50.44
N ARG A 8 30.54 -0.61 -51.09
CA ARG A 8 31.01 0.22 -52.23
C ARG A 8 31.09 1.73 -51.94
N VAL A 9 31.03 2.13 -50.66
CA VAL A 9 31.18 3.52 -50.20
C VAL A 9 32.66 3.83 -49.93
N SER A 10 33.06 5.09 -50.15
CA SER A 10 34.40 5.60 -49.88
C SER A 10 34.80 5.37 -48.41
N LEU A 11 36.04 4.92 -48.21
CA LEU A 11 36.63 4.69 -46.89
C LEU A 11 36.96 5.98 -46.13
N LEU A 12 36.77 7.16 -46.73
CA LEU A 12 37.01 8.47 -46.12
C LEU A 12 35.75 9.06 -45.45
N ASN A 13 34.67 8.29 -45.32
CA ASN A 13 33.37 8.73 -44.81
C ASN A 13 33.30 8.86 -43.27
N GLY A 14 34.43 8.78 -42.55
CA GLY A 14 34.48 8.89 -41.09
C GLY A 14 34.08 7.61 -40.33
N GLU A 15 33.80 6.50 -41.02
CA GLU A 15 33.54 5.21 -40.36
C GLU A 15 34.85 4.48 -39.98
N GLU A 16 34.84 3.71 -38.88
CA GLU A 16 36.01 2.93 -38.46
C GLU A 16 36.47 1.94 -39.53
N ILE A 17 37.72 2.10 -39.98
CA ILE A 17 38.33 1.27 -41.02
C ILE A 17 39.23 0.22 -40.37
N THR A 18 39.14 -1.02 -40.84
CA THR A 18 40.05 -2.11 -40.45
C THR A 18 40.76 -2.69 -41.68
N GLN A 19 42.03 -3.05 -41.51
CA GLN A 19 42.81 -3.71 -42.56
C GLN A 19 42.67 -5.24 -42.44
N LEU A 20 42.27 -5.90 -43.52
CA LEU A 20 42.10 -7.34 -43.55
C LEU A 20 43.46 -8.04 -43.54
N ARG A 21 43.71 -8.83 -42.49
CA ARG A 21 44.81 -9.80 -42.40
C ARG A 21 44.41 -11.11 -43.10
N GLU A 22 45.38 -11.97 -43.39
CA GLU A 22 45.20 -13.24 -44.09
C GLU A 22 44.02 -14.10 -43.57
N LYS A 23 43.93 -14.32 -42.24
CA LYS A 23 42.79 -15.02 -41.61
C LYS A 23 41.45 -14.31 -41.82
N GLY A 24 41.45 -12.97 -41.87
CA GLY A 24 40.27 -12.16 -42.13
C GLY A 24 39.75 -12.33 -43.56
N CYS A 25 40.64 -12.34 -44.55
CA CYS A 25 40.29 -12.57 -45.95
C CYS A 25 39.71 -13.97 -46.16
N ASN A 26 40.34 -15.00 -45.57
CA ASN A 26 39.86 -16.38 -45.69
C ASN A 26 38.43 -16.54 -45.13
N THR A 27 38.12 -15.86 -44.02
CA THR A 27 36.78 -15.91 -43.42
C THR A 27 35.74 -15.23 -44.31
N VAL A 28 36.07 -14.09 -44.90
CA VAL A 28 35.17 -13.33 -45.79
C VAL A 28 34.94 -14.10 -47.09
N ASN A 29 35.98 -14.64 -47.72
CA ASN A 29 35.88 -15.39 -48.97
C ASN A 29 35.05 -16.68 -48.77
N ARG A 30 35.23 -17.39 -47.64
CA ARG A 30 34.39 -18.55 -47.29
C ARG A 30 32.91 -18.16 -47.07
N THR A 31 32.67 -17.01 -46.44
CA THR A 31 31.31 -16.48 -46.25
C THR A 31 30.67 -16.09 -47.58
N SER A 32 31.45 -15.50 -48.50
CA SER A 32 31.00 -15.19 -49.86
C SER A 32 30.61 -16.45 -50.64
N GLN A 33 31.41 -17.52 -50.54
CA GLN A 33 31.06 -18.82 -51.13
C GLN A 33 29.78 -19.39 -50.53
N THR A 34 29.58 -19.26 -49.21
CA THR A 34 28.36 -19.75 -48.53
C THR A 34 27.12 -18.97 -48.95
N ARG A 35 27.25 -17.66 -49.23
CA ARG A 35 26.17 -16.79 -49.70
C ARG A 35 25.93 -16.84 -51.22
N ASN A 36 26.88 -17.43 -51.96
CA ASN A 36 26.96 -17.38 -53.42
C ASN A 36 27.12 -15.94 -53.96
N ASP A 37 27.91 -15.12 -53.26
CA ASP A 37 28.23 -13.73 -53.61
C ASP A 37 29.57 -13.64 -54.35
N THR A 38 29.76 -12.56 -55.11
CA THR A 38 30.97 -12.30 -55.92
C THR A 38 32.07 -11.52 -55.18
N ILE A 39 32.05 -11.51 -53.84
CA ILE A 39 33.00 -10.72 -53.03
C ILE A 39 34.30 -11.51 -52.83
N VAL A 40 35.40 -10.98 -53.37
CA VAL A 40 36.76 -11.52 -53.19
C VAL A 40 37.64 -10.50 -52.49
N THR A 41 38.27 -10.90 -51.39
CA THR A 41 39.16 -10.05 -50.59
C THR A 41 40.60 -10.56 -50.59
N THR A 42 41.57 -9.63 -50.62
CA THR A 42 43.01 -9.89 -50.57
C THR A 42 43.66 -9.29 -49.32
N PRO A 43 44.72 -9.92 -48.76
CA PRO A 43 45.41 -9.39 -47.58
C PRO A 43 45.91 -7.97 -47.81
N GLY A 44 45.69 -7.09 -46.82
CA GLY A 44 46.08 -5.69 -46.87
C GLY A 44 44.97 -4.72 -47.29
N GLN A 45 43.81 -5.21 -47.76
CA GLN A 45 42.65 -4.38 -48.10
C GLN A 45 42.00 -3.73 -46.87
N LYS A 46 41.58 -2.46 -47.00
CA LYS A 46 40.87 -1.71 -45.97
C LYS A 46 39.35 -1.82 -46.17
N VAL A 47 38.61 -2.05 -45.09
CA VAL A 47 37.14 -2.16 -45.12
C VAL A 47 36.53 -1.53 -43.86
N HIS A 48 35.28 -1.07 -43.92
CA HIS A 48 34.58 -0.64 -42.71
C HIS A 48 34.42 -1.81 -41.74
N GLN A 49 34.75 -1.58 -40.47
CA GLN A 49 34.69 -2.59 -39.41
C GLN A 49 33.27 -3.10 -39.20
N LYS A 50 32.27 -2.20 -39.28
CA LYS A 50 30.85 -2.52 -39.18
C LYS A 50 30.41 -3.44 -40.33
N CYS A 51 30.71 -3.08 -41.58
CA CYS A 51 30.35 -3.89 -42.74
C CYS A 51 30.95 -5.30 -42.68
N ARG A 52 32.20 -5.44 -42.24
CA ARG A 52 32.83 -6.74 -42.05
C ARG A 52 32.07 -7.59 -41.03
N ARG A 53 31.74 -7.03 -39.88
CA ARG A 53 31.04 -7.72 -38.78
C ARG A 53 29.64 -8.18 -39.20
N ASP A 54 28.91 -7.32 -39.90
CA ASP A 54 27.54 -7.61 -40.35
C ASP A 54 27.54 -8.70 -41.43
N TYR A 55 28.54 -8.68 -42.32
CA TYR A 55 28.70 -9.68 -43.36
C TYR A 55 29.06 -11.06 -42.78
N ILE A 56 29.97 -11.17 -41.82
CA ILE A 56 30.35 -12.48 -41.25
C ILE A 56 29.38 -13.01 -40.17
N ASN A 57 28.29 -12.29 -39.88
CA ASN A 57 27.35 -12.66 -38.82
C ASN A 57 26.54 -13.92 -39.18
N ALA A 58 26.63 -14.96 -38.34
CA ALA A 58 25.94 -16.24 -38.53
C ALA A 58 24.41 -16.14 -38.68
N ASN A 59 23.76 -15.19 -38.00
CA ASN A 59 22.31 -14.98 -38.11
C ASN A 59 21.93 -14.32 -39.44
N SER A 60 22.80 -13.44 -39.95
CA SER A 60 22.64 -12.79 -41.26
C SER A 60 22.75 -13.83 -42.38
N ILE A 61 23.73 -14.75 -42.28
CA ILE A 61 23.92 -15.85 -43.23
C ILE A 61 22.70 -16.78 -43.24
N LYS A 62 22.18 -17.19 -42.08
CA LYS A 62 20.98 -18.04 -41.97
C LYS A 62 19.73 -17.38 -42.55
N LYS A 63 19.63 -16.05 -42.49
CA LYS A 63 18.50 -15.29 -43.05
C LYS A 63 18.54 -15.29 -44.58
N ASP A 64 19.68 -14.97 -45.19
CA ASP A 64 19.82 -15.01 -46.66
C ASP A 64 19.56 -16.39 -47.24
N MET A 65 19.97 -17.45 -46.55
CA MET A 65 19.69 -18.81 -47.01
C MET A 65 18.18 -19.15 -46.95
N ARG A 66 17.42 -18.59 -46.00
CA ARG A 66 15.96 -18.75 -45.94
C ARG A 66 15.22 -17.97 -47.02
N ASP A 67 15.70 -16.78 -47.38
CA ASP A 67 15.05 -15.94 -48.39
C ASP A 67 15.28 -16.48 -49.82
N LYS A 68 16.33 -17.28 -50.06
CA LYS A 68 16.58 -17.96 -51.37
C LYS A 68 15.76 -19.24 -51.60
N ASP A 69 15.16 -19.84 -50.57
CA ASP A 69 14.30 -21.04 -50.71
C ASP A 69 12.87 -20.73 -51.19
N VAL A 70 12.54 -19.47 -51.50
CA VAL A 70 11.21 -19.06 -51.98
C VAL A 70 11.30 -18.49 -53.40
N SER A 71 11.46 -19.38 -54.37
CA SER A 71 11.04 -19.19 -55.77
C SER A 71 11.07 -20.58 -56.43
N ILE A 72 9.96 -21.16 -56.91
CA ILE A 72 9.28 -20.87 -58.17
C ILE A 72 7.86 -21.46 -58.09
N THR A 73 6.83 -20.71 -58.49
CA THR A 73 5.70 -21.22 -59.30
C THR A 73 4.93 -20.04 -59.88
N GLU A 74 4.77 -20.06 -61.20
CA GLU A 74 4.08 -19.04 -61.99
C GLU A 74 2.57 -18.96 -61.69
N PRO A 75 1.91 -17.82 -61.95
CA PRO A 75 0.49 -17.66 -61.69
C PRO A 75 -0.32 -18.39 -62.77
N THR A 76 -0.99 -19.48 -62.39
CA THR A 76 -2.02 -20.09 -63.24
C THR A 76 -3.31 -19.29 -63.14
N ARG A 77 -3.93 -19.05 -64.30
CA ARG A 77 -5.19 -18.33 -64.47
C ARG A 77 -6.34 -19.15 -63.89
N ASP A 78 -7.12 -18.57 -62.98
CA ASP A 78 -8.30 -19.19 -62.40
C ASP A 78 -9.45 -19.35 -63.42
N LEU A 79 -9.97 -20.58 -63.50
CA LEU A 79 -11.26 -20.91 -64.13
C LEU A 79 -12.35 -21.05 -63.05
N ARG A 80 -13.57 -20.67 -63.42
CA ARG A 80 -14.68 -20.22 -62.57
C ARG A 80 -15.42 -21.32 -61.76
N SER A 81 -14.81 -22.45 -61.43
CA SER A 81 -15.54 -23.56 -60.78
C SER A 81 -14.75 -24.45 -59.80
N SER A 82 -13.70 -23.96 -59.15
CA SER A 82 -13.08 -24.64 -58.00
C SER A 82 -13.40 -23.87 -56.72
N THR A 83 -14.30 -24.41 -55.87
CA THR A 83 -14.46 -23.91 -54.49
C THR A 83 -13.31 -24.45 -53.65
N PRO A 84 -12.40 -23.60 -53.12
CA PRO A 84 -11.41 -24.07 -52.16
C PRO A 84 -12.11 -24.36 -50.82
N ASP A 85 -11.96 -25.56 -50.31
CA ASP A 85 -12.50 -25.99 -49.02
C ASP A 85 -12.05 -25.03 -47.90
N PHE A 86 -13.01 -24.44 -47.19
CA PHE A 86 -12.69 -23.56 -46.07
C PHE A 86 -12.32 -24.40 -44.85
N GLU A 87 -11.02 -24.49 -44.56
CA GLU A 87 -10.53 -25.18 -43.35
C GLU A 87 -10.70 -24.31 -42.10
N PHE A 88 -11.70 -24.61 -41.27
CA PHE A 88 -12.03 -23.86 -40.05
C PHE A 88 -10.89 -23.83 -39.01
N GLN A 89 -10.05 -24.86 -38.98
CA GLN A 89 -8.90 -24.98 -38.07
C GLN A 89 -7.70 -24.13 -38.49
N LYS A 90 -7.63 -23.73 -39.77
CA LYS A 90 -6.47 -23.02 -40.33
C LYS A 90 -6.81 -21.64 -40.84
N ASN A 91 -8.07 -21.34 -41.13
CA ASN A 91 -8.49 -20.06 -41.68
C ASN A 91 -9.37 -19.31 -40.67
N CYS A 92 -9.11 -18.01 -40.50
CA CYS A 92 -9.91 -17.15 -39.64
C CYS A 92 -11.35 -17.07 -40.16
N LEU A 93 -12.33 -17.39 -39.30
CA LEU A 93 -13.76 -17.38 -39.63
C LEU A 93 -14.24 -16.08 -40.30
N PHE A 94 -13.72 -14.92 -39.90
CA PHE A 94 -14.18 -13.62 -40.38
C PHE A 94 -13.48 -13.15 -41.66
N CYS A 95 -12.15 -13.17 -41.73
CA CYS A 95 -11.41 -12.66 -42.90
C CYS A 95 -11.06 -13.75 -43.92
N GLY A 96 -11.10 -15.02 -43.52
CA GLY A 96 -10.72 -16.18 -44.34
C GLY A 96 -9.24 -16.31 -44.66
N CYS A 97 -8.39 -15.46 -44.07
CA CYS A 97 -6.95 -15.60 -44.18
C CYS A 97 -6.45 -16.75 -43.30
N PHE A 98 -5.38 -17.41 -43.75
CA PHE A 98 -4.65 -18.41 -42.97
C PHE A 98 -4.17 -17.82 -41.64
N ALA A 99 -4.49 -18.49 -40.55
CA ALA A 99 -4.26 -18.11 -39.18
C ALA A 99 -3.55 -19.27 -38.46
N LYS A 100 -2.21 -19.20 -38.35
CA LYS A 100 -1.42 -20.23 -37.68
C LYS A 100 -1.35 -19.93 -36.18
N PHE A 101 -1.69 -20.90 -35.34
CA PHE A 101 -1.36 -20.86 -33.91
C PHE A 101 0.17 -20.73 -33.77
N SER A 102 0.66 -19.60 -33.26
CA SER A 102 2.09 -19.38 -33.02
C SER A 102 2.34 -19.33 -31.52
N GLU A 103 2.98 -20.36 -30.97
CA GLU A 103 3.43 -20.40 -29.57
C GLU A 103 4.65 -19.50 -29.30
N SER A 104 5.11 -18.70 -30.27
CA SER A 104 6.25 -17.81 -30.06
C SER A 104 6.03 -16.40 -30.63
N LYS A 105 6.27 -15.42 -29.75
CA LYS A 105 6.44 -13.97 -29.97
C LYS A 105 5.37 -13.24 -30.80
N ARG A 106 4.48 -12.50 -30.11
CA ARG A 106 3.67 -11.35 -30.60
C ARG A 106 3.27 -11.42 -32.09
N GLY A 107 2.67 -12.53 -32.49
CA GLY A 107 2.05 -12.71 -33.81
C GLY A 107 0.55 -12.88 -33.61
N ILE A 108 -0.23 -12.09 -34.36
CA ILE A 108 -1.70 -11.98 -34.43
C ILE A 108 -2.44 -13.02 -33.55
N ASP A 109 -3.03 -12.56 -32.45
CA ASP A 109 -3.74 -13.45 -31.51
C ASP A 109 -4.91 -14.16 -32.20
N VAL A 110 -4.80 -15.49 -32.30
CA VAL A 110 -5.82 -16.40 -32.84
C VAL A 110 -6.57 -17.02 -31.67
N PHE A 111 -7.90 -16.96 -31.70
CA PHE A 111 -8.78 -17.47 -30.66
C PHE A 111 -9.67 -18.59 -31.21
N PRO A 112 -9.79 -19.73 -30.50
CA PRO A 112 -10.73 -20.79 -30.86
C PRO A 112 -12.15 -20.44 -30.41
N VAL A 113 -13.15 -20.90 -31.16
CA VAL A 113 -14.56 -20.87 -30.76
C VAL A 113 -14.77 -21.92 -29.68
N ARG A 114 -15.25 -21.50 -28.50
CA ARG A 114 -15.39 -22.36 -27.31
C ARG A 114 -16.83 -22.71 -26.94
N THR A 115 -17.80 -22.04 -27.55
CA THR A 115 -19.22 -22.18 -27.18
C THR A 115 -20.06 -22.39 -28.42
N THR A 116 -21.08 -23.24 -28.29
CA THR A 116 -22.06 -23.54 -29.34
C THR A 116 -22.95 -22.32 -29.65
N ASP A 117 -23.24 -21.51 -28.62
CA ASP A 117 -24.01 -20.25 -28.72
C ASP A 117 -23.32 -19.15 -29.53
N PHE A 118 -22.00 -19.28 -29.76
CA PHE A 118 -21.24 -18.34 -30.56
C PHE A 118 -21.77 -18.26 -32.01
N SER A 119 -22.14 -19.42 -32.56
CA SER A 119 -22.74 -19.56 -33.89
C SER A 119 -24.05 -18.79 -34.00
N ASN A 120 -24.94 -18.94 -33.01
CA ASN A 120 -26.24 -18.26 -32.97
C ASN A 120 -26.11 -16.74 -32.87
N THR A 121 -25.18 -16.29 -32.01
CA THR A 121 -24.87 -14.87 -31.86
C THR A 121 -24.38 -14.25 -33.18
N LEU A 122 -23.49 -14.94 -33.89
CA LEU A 122 -23.00 -14.46 -35.19
C LEU A 122 -24.08 -14.44 -36.26
N ARG A 123 -24.99 -15.42 -36.28
CA ARG A 123 -26.14 -15.42 -37.22
C ARG A 123 -27.04 -14.20 -37.01
N ASN A 124 -27.28 -13.79 -35.76
CA ASN A 124 -28.07 -12.59 -35.46
C ASN A 124 -27.34 -11.32 -35.92
N ILE A 125 -26.04 -11.19 -35.63
CA ILE A 125 -25.24 -10.05 -36.08
C ILE A 125 -25.17 -9.97 -37.62
N CYS A 126 -25.13 -11.12 -38.30
CA CYS A 126 -25.18 -11.14 -39.76
C CYS A 126 -26.53 -10.60 -40.29
N LYS A 127 -27.65 -10.97 -39.66
CA LYS A 127 -28.98 -10.43 -40.00
C LYS A 127 -29.09 -8.93 -39.74
N GLU A 128 -28.48 -8.43 -38.66
CA GLU A 128 -28.51 -7.01 -38.30
C GLU A 128 -27.62 -6.15 -39.21
N ARG A 129 -26.42 -6.63 -39.59
CA ARG A 129 -25.50 -5.88 -40.47
C ARG A 129 -25.93 -5.87 -41.93
N ASN A 130 -26.38 -7.01 -42.45
CA ASN A 130 -26.84 -7.20 -43.82
C ASN A 130 -25.90 -6.57 -44.89
N ASP A 131 -24.58 -6.74 -44.71
CA ASP A 131 -23.54 -6.25 -45.62
C ASP A 131 -22.75 -7.39 -46.27
N GLU A 132 -21.95 -7.09 -47.30
CA GLU A 132 -21.18 -8.10 -48.05
C GLU A 132 -20.29 -8.96 -47.14
N TRP A 133 -19.72 -8.36 -46.08
CA TRP A 133 -18.91 -9.10 -45.12
C TRP A 133 -19.75 -10.07 -44.28
N SER A 134 -20.96 -9.66 -43.86
CA SER A 134 -21.90 -10.55 -43.17
C SER A 134 -22.36 -11.71 -44.05
N GLU A 135 -22.56 -11.51 -45.35
CA GLU A 135 -22.91 -12.60 -46.28
C GLU A 135 -21.80 -13.64 -46.39
N ILE A 136 -20.55 -13.20 -46.50
CA ILE A 136 -19.39 -14.08 -46.57
C ILE A 136 -19.26 -14.92 -45.30
N VAL A 137 -19.41 -14.29 -44.13
CA VAL A 137 -19.36 -14.99 -42.84
C VAL A 137 -20.55 -15.94 -42.68
N LEU A 138 -21.74 -15.54 -43.10
CA LEU A 138 -22.95 -16.38 -43.07
C LEU A 138 -22.81 -17.62 -43.96
N ARG A 139 -22.22 -17.49 -45.15
CA ARG A 139 -21.91 -18.64 -46.02
C ARG A 139 -20.97 -19.63 -45.31
N ARG A 140 -19.93 -19.16 -44.62
CA ARG A 140 -19.03 -20.01 -43.83
C ARG A 140 -19.77 -20.69 -42.67
N LEU A 141 -20.66 -19.98 -41.97
CA LEU A 141 -21.51 -20.57 -40.91
C LEU A 141 -22.47 -21.65 -41.44
N ASN A 142 -22.89 -21.58 -42.70
CA ASN A 142 -23.80 -22.55 -43.31
C ASN A 142 -23.08 -23.82 -43.81
N ILE A 143 -21.78 -23.74 -44.09
CA ILE A 143 -20.96 -24.87 -44.55
C ILE A 143 -20.37 -25.66 -43.36
N ALA A 144 -20.34 -25.08 -42.15
CA ALA A 144 -19.79 -25.74 -40.96
C ALA A 144 -20.60 -27.00 -40.60
N PRO A 145 -19.95 -28.17 -40.42
CA PRO A 145 -20.64 -29.40 -40.03
C PRO A 145 -21.03 -29.35 -38.55
N SER A 146 -22.34 -29.28 -38.30
CA SER A 146 -23.00 -29.49 -37.00
C SER A 146 -22.78 -28.41 -35.91
N ASP A 147 -21.58 -27.86 -35.71
CA ASP A 147 -21.31 -26.65 -34.91
C ASP A 147 -19.86 -26.12 -35.11
N LEU A 148 -19.64 -24.81 -34.95
CA LEU A 148 -18.31 -24.20 -35.05
C LEU A 148 -17.34 -24.66 -33.95
N HIS A 149 -17.85 -24.95 -32.75
CA HIS A 149 -17.02 -25.47 -31.67
C HIS A 149 -16.51 -26.88 -32.01
N ALA A 150 -17.36 -27.74 -32.57
CA ALA A 150 -16.99 -29.08 -33.02
C ALA A 150 -16.04 -29.08 -34.23
N ALA A 151 -16.10 -28.03 -35.05
CA ALA A 151 -15.19 -27.83 -36.18
C ALA A 151 -13.84 -27.20 -35.80
N ASP A 152 -13.56 -26.99 -34.51
CA ASP A 152 -12.36 -26.31 -33.99
C ASP A 152 -12.09 -24.96 -34.68
N ALA A 153 -13.16 -24.20 -34.94
CA ALA A 153 -13.05 -22.96 -35.70
C ALA A 153 -12.21 -21.91 -34.97
N ILE A 154 -11.34 -21.22 -35.71
CA ILE A 154 -10.47 -20.17 -35.18
C ILE A 154 -10.74 -18.79 -35.80
N TYR A 155 -10.39 -17.72 -35.08
CA TYR A 155 -10.51 -16.35 -35.57
C TYR A 155 -9.49 -15.38 -34.95
N HIS A 156 -9.17 -14.28 -35.65
CA HIS A 156 -8.40 -13.18 -35.07
C HIS A 156 -9.29 -12.30 -34.17
N GLN A 157 -8.83 -11.96 -32.96
CA GLN A 157 -9.61 -11.10 -32.05
C GLN A 157 -10.03 -9.77 -32.69
N THR A 158 -9.10 -9.12 -33.39
CA THR A 158 -9.36 -7.87 -34.10
C THR A 158 -10.45 -8.02 -35.16
N CYS A 159 -10.51 -9.16 -35.85
CA CYS A 159 -11.55 -9.41 -36.85
C CYS A 159 -12.93 -9.58 -36.19
N SER A 160 -13.01 -10.29 -35.08
CA SER A 160 -14.27 -10.45 -34.31
C SER A 160 -14.76 -9.12 -33.76
N VAL A 161 -13.88 -8.32 -33.14
CA VAL A 161 -14.24 -7.01 -32.60
C VAL A 161 -14.71 -6.07 -33.70
N ASN A 162 -14.00 -6.00 -34.83
CA ASN A 162 -14.38 -5.15 -35.95
C ASN A 162 -15.72 -5.58 -36.57
N PHE A 163 -15.93 -6.89 -36.73
CA PHE A 163 -17.19 -7.42 -37.24
C PHE A 163 -18.38 -7.06 -36.33
N ARG A 164 -18.22 -7.19 -35.00
CA ARG A 164 -19.27 -6.87 -34.02
C ARG A 164 -19.52 -5.36 -33.87
N THR A 165 -18.49 -4.53 -34.00
CA THR A 165 -18.58 -3.06 -33.83
C THR A 165 -18.88 -2.32 -35.12
N GLY A 166 -19.05 -3.06 -36.22
CA GLY A 166 -19.47 -2.54 -37.51
C GLY A 166 -18.37 -1.94 -38.38
N LYS A 167 -17.10 -2.02 -37.96
CA LYS A 167 -15.93 -1.47 -38.67
C LYS A 167 -15.49 -2.45 -39.76
N GLN A 168 -15.70 -2.11 -41.04
CA GLN A 168 -15.39 -3.04 -42.15
C GLN A 168 -13.90 -3.37 -42.27
N ILE A 169 -13.59 -4.65 -42.51
CA ILE A 169 -12.28 -5.11 -42.97
C ILE A 169 -12.39 -5.44 -44.46
N HIS A 170 -11.89 -4.55 -45.33
CA HIS A 170 -11.62 -4.93 -46.71
C HIS A 170 -10.41 -5.88 -46.75
N VAL A 171 -10.64 -7.11 -47.21
CA VAL A 171 -9.60 -8.10 -47.46
C VAL A 171 -9.10 -7.91 -48.90
N SER A 172 -7.81 -7.62 -49.06
CA SER A 172 -6.86 -8.49 -49.80
C SER A 172 -5.52 -7.77 -49.88
N LYS A 173 -4.50 -8.30 -49.21
CA LYS A 173 -3.12 -7.84 -49.37
C LYS A 173 -2.61 -8.33 -50.72
N GLN A 174 -2.74 -7.51 -51.75
CA GLN A 174 -1.86 -7.55 -52.90
C GLN A 174 -1.08 -6.23 -53.00
N ALA A 175 0.24 -6.40 -53.06
CA ALA A 175 1.26 -5.46 -53.48
C ALA A 175 1.41 -4.11 -52.76
N ASN A 176 2.63 -3.90 -52.26
CA ASN A 176 3.31 -2.63 -52.01
C ASN A 176 2.60 -1.38 -52.54
N LYS A 177 2.19 -0.51 -51.61
CA LYS A 177 2.27 0.94 -51.80
C LYS A 177 2.54 1.58 -50.44
N GLU A 178 3.72 2.23 -50.35
CA GLU A 178 3.99 3.25 -49.36
C GLU A 178 2.93 4.34 -49.50
N VAL A 179 1.88 4.28 -48.69
CA VAL A 179 0.99 5.42 -48.48
C VAL A 179 1.52 6.15 -47.27
N LYS A 180 2.20 7.28 -47.51
CA LYS A 180 2.41 8.32 -46.49
C LYS A 180 1.02 8.67 -45.93
N ARG A 181 0.75 8.20 -44.71
CA ARG A 181 -0.41 8.67 -43.94
C ARG A 181 -0.14 10.12 -43.56
N THR A 182 -0.69 11.05 -44.32
CA THR A 182 -1.00 12.38 -43.78
C THR A 182 -2.16 12.17 -42.80
N THR A 183 -1.86 12.21 -41.51
CA THR A 183 -2.89 12.28 -40.47
C THR A 183 -3.74 13.53 -40.69
N PRO A 184 -5.07 13.42 -40.79
CA PRO A 184 -5.93 14.60 -40.81
C PRO A 184 -5.85 15.26 -39.44
N GLY A 185 -5.24 16.44 -39.36
CA GLY A 185 -5.19 17.23 -38.14
C GLY A 185 -6.56 17.84 -37.84
N ARG A 186 -7.01 17.70 -36.58
CA ARG A 186 -8.07 18.54 -35.99
C ARG A 186 -7.59 20.00 -36.03
N PRO A 187 -8.46 21.01 -36.25
CA PRO A 187 -8.05 22.41 -36.25
C PRO A 187 -7.34 22.75 -34.93
N LYS A 188 -6.24 23.50 -35.00
CA LYS A 188 -5.58 24.05 -33.82
C LYS A 188 -6.56 25.02 -33.15
N GLU A 189 -7.09 24.65 -31.99
CA GLU A 189 -7.88 25.58 -31.18
C GLU A 189 -6.94 26.45 -30.35
N ASP A 190 -7.06 27.77 -30.49
CA ASP A 190 -6.21 28.78 -29.87
C ASP A 190 -6.12 28.67 -28.33
N SER A 191 -7.08 28.04 -27.65
CA SER A 191 -7.07 27.95 -26.18
C SER A 191 -6.07 26.91 -25.66
N SER A 192 -5.92 25.75 -26.32
CA SER A 192 -4.96 24.72 -25.92
C SER A 192 -3.51 25.14 -26.20
N GLU A 193 -3.29 25.96 -27.24
CA GLU A 193 -1.96 26.50 -27.55
C GLU A 193 -1.57 27.60 -26.54
N LYS A 194 -2.51 28.44 -26.11
CA LYS A 194 -2.28 29.42 -25.02
C LYS A 194 -2.00 28.74 -23.68
N ALA A 195 -2.78 27.72 -23.31
CA ALA A 195 -2.57 26.94 -22.09
C ALA A 195 -1.19 26.27 -22.08
N PHE A 196 -0.77 25.69 -23.22
CA PHE A 196 0.55 25.10 -23.37
C PHE A 196 1.68 26.14 -23.20
N LEU A 197 1.57 27.30 -23.83
CA LEU A 197 2.58 28.37 -23.68
C LEU A 197 2.68 28.90 -22.25
N GLN A 198 1.57 28.93 -21.52
CA GLN A 198 1.55 29.33 -20.11
C GLN A 198 2.28 28.32 -19.22
N ILE A 199 2.08 27.02 -19.44
CA ILE A 199 2.78 25.94 -18.72
C ILE A 199 4.27 25.94 -19.04
N VAL A 200 4.62 26.12 -20.32
CA VAL A 200 6.01 26.26 -20.78
C VAL A 200 6.70 27.43 -20.09
N ARG A 201 6.03 28.58 -19.99
CA ARG A 201 6.56 29.76 -19.31
C ARG A 201 6.74 29.52 -17.81
N GLN A 202 5.79 28.84 -17.17
CA GLN A 202 5.94 28.42 -15.77
C GLN A 202 7.13 27.48 -15.56
N LEU A 203 7.37 26.55 -16.50
CA LEU A 203 8.54 25.67 -16.49
C LEU A 203 9.87 26.43 -16.66
N GLU A 204 9.88 27.53 -17.42
CA GLU A 204 11.07 28.39 -17.57
C GLU A 204 11.30 29.32 -16.36
N GLU A 205 10.24 29.75 -15.69
CA GLU A 205 10.30 30.69 -14.55
C GLU A 205 10.53 29.98 -13.20
N THR A 206 10.08 28.74 -13.05
CA THR A 206 10.25 27.98 -11.80
C THR A 206 11.63 27.34 -11.77
N GLN A 207 12.50 27.79 -10.86
CA GLN A 207 13.86 27.27 -10.67
C GLN A 207 13.93 25.78 -10.24
N ASP A 208 12.79 25.13 -10.01
CA ASP A 208 12.68 23.69 -9.79
C ASP A 208 12.48 22.96 -11.13
N GLU A 209 13.59 22.66 -11.79
CA GLU A 209 13.68 22.13 -13.16
C GLU A 209 13.33 20.62 -13.27
N LEU A 210 12.37 20.12 -12.46
CA LEU A 210 11.90 18.73 -12.45
C LEU A 210 10.36 18.69 -12.33
N ALA A 211 9.67 18.31 -13.41
CA ALA A 211 8.22 18.12 -13.41
C ALA A 211 7.85 16.78 -14.07
N SER A 212 6.82 16.08 -13.60
CA SER A 212 6.35 14.90 -14.32
C SER A 212 5.44 15.30 -15.50
N VAL A 213 5.48 14.55 -16.60
CA VAL A 213 4.57 14.79 -17.73
C VAL A 213 3.10 14.69 -17.29
N SER A 214 2.80 13.87 -16.27
CA SER A 214 1.46 13.77 -15.70
C SER A 214 1.04 15.05 -14.97
N ASP A 215 1.93 15.64 -14.16
CA ASP A 215 1.64 16.89 -13.44
C ASP A 215 1.44 18.06 -14.41
N LEU A 216 2.19 18.07 -15.52
CA LEU A 216 2.03 19.07 -16.58
C LEU A 216 0.71 18.91 -17.35
N VAL A 217 0.21 17.68 -17.49
CA VAL A 217 -1.11 17.42 -18.07
C VAL A 217 -2.19 17.85 -17.09
N GLN A 218 -2.04 17.58 -15.79
CA GLN A 218 -2.98 18.04 -14.76
C GLN A 218 -3.05 19.58 -14.70
N ALA A 219 -1.91 20.26 -14.72
CA ALA A 219 -1.86 21.72 -14.80
C ALA A 219 -2.51 22.26 -16.08
N MET A 220 -2.52 21.49 -17.16
CA MET A 220 -3.24 21.83 -18.40
C MET A 220 -4.74 21.59 -18.30
N GLU A 221 -5.17 20.54 -17.58
CA GLU A 221 -6.57 20.32 -17.24
C GLU A 221 -7.12 21.46 -16.37
N ASP A 222 -6.33 21.96 -15.43
CA ASP A 222 -6.74 23.09 -14.57
C ASP A 222 -6.97 24.38 -15.38
N ILE A 223 -6.26 24.56 -16.48
CA ILE A 223 -6.35 25.77 -17.34
C ILE A 223 -7.40 25.60 -18.45
N CYS A 224 -7.55 24.41 -19.02
CA CYS A 224 -8.29 24.20 -20.27
C CYS A 224 -9.34 23.06 -20.21
N GLY A 225 -9.51 22.40 -19.06
CA GLY A 225 -10.47 21.31 -18.84
C GLY A 225 -10.32 20.17 -19.85
N ASP A 226 -11.44 19.76 -20.47
CA ASP A 226 -11.54 18.68 -21.47
C ASP A 226 -10.66 18.87 -22.73
N LYS A 227 -10.00 20.03 -22.87
CA LYS A 227 -9.09 20.34 -23.99
C LYS A 227 -7.61 20.16 -23.63
N ALA A 228 -7.32 19.56 -22.48
CA ALA A 228 -5.96 19.20 -22.08
C ALA A 228 -5.34 18.17 -23.03
N TYR A 229 -4.02 18.25 -23.18
CA TYR A 229 -3.28 17.30 -24.00
C TYR A 229 -3.16 15.96 -23.31
N SER A 230 -3.24 14.87 -24.08
CA SER A 230 -2.85 13.56 -23.56
C SER A 230 -1.35 13.53 -23.23
N VAL A 231 -0.93 12.67 -22.31
CA VAL A 231 0.48 12.45 -21.94
C VAL A 231 1.39 12.24 -23.17
N VAL A 232 0.88 11.52 -24.17
CA VAL A 232 1.59 11.26 -25.44
C VAL A 232 1.73 12.54 -26.28
N HIS A 233 0.66 13.35 -26.35
CA HIS A 233 0.68 14.60 -27.12
C HIS A 233 1.52 15.68 -26.42
N MET A 234 1.40 15.81 -25.10
CA MET A 234 2.21 16.70 -24.28
C MET A 234 3.71 16.41 -24.46
N LYS A 235 4.10 15.13 -24.38
CA LYS A 235 5.47 14.69 -24.63
C LYS A 235 5.98 15.09 -26.00
N LYS A 236 5.19 14.85 -27.06
CA LYS A 236 5.57 15.21 -28.44
C LYS A 236 5.70 16.73 -28.61
N ARG A 237 4.82 17.51 -27.98
CA ARG A 237 4.86 18.98 -28.02
C ARG A 237 6.05 19.55 -27.26
N LEU A 238 6.36 19.05 -26.06
CA LEU A 238 7.55 19.44 -25.29
C LEU A 238 8.84 19.14 -26.06
N GLN A 239 8.93 17.97 -26.71
CA GLN A 239 10.06 17.64 -27.59
C GLN A 239 10.16 18.54 -28.82
N THR A 240 9.03 19.00 -29.36
CA THR A 240 9.02 19.91 -30.52
C THR A 240 9.41 21.34 -30.12
N TYR A 241 8.99 21.81 -28.95
CA TYR A 241 9.22 23.17 -28.47
C TYR A 241 10.65 23.38 -27.95
N PHE A 242 11.12 22.49 -27.07
CA PHE A 242 12.44 22.63 -26.43
C PHE A 242 13.55 21.85 -27.16
N GLY A 243 13.21 20.96 -28.09
CA GLY A 243 14.18 20.23 -28.91
C GLY A 243 15.22 19.48 -28.06
N SER A 244 16.47 19.91 -28.17
CA SER A 244 17.63 19.34 -27.47
C SER A 244 17.80 19.84 -26.04
N ASP A 245 17.07 20.85 -25.61
CA ASP A 245 17.29 21.46 -24.29
C ASP A 245 16.55 20.73 -23.17
N ILE A 246 15.70 19.77 -23.52
CA ILE A 246 14.89 18.98 -22.59
C ILE A 246 15.26 17.49 -22.61
N ILE A 247 15.18 16.85 -21.45
CA ILE A 247 15.34 15.42 -21.26
C ILE A 247 14.05 14.89 -20.66
N ILE A 248 13.48 13.87 -21.30
CA ILE A 248 12.29 13.15 -20.82
C ILE A 248 12.72 11.73 -20.48
N THR A 249 12.58 11.34 -19.22
CA THR A 249 12.93 9.99 -18.77
C THR A 249 11.83 8.99 -19.13
N GLU A 250 12.23 7.81 -19.61
CA GLU A 250 11.35 6.67 -19.86
C GLU A 250 11.85 5.50 -19.02
N VAL A 251 11.18 5.22 -17.91
CA VAL A 251 11.47 4.05 -17.07
C VAL A 251 10.19 3.24 -16.92
N ASN A 252 10.23 1.96 -17.29
CA ASN A 252 9.07 1.07 -17.23
C ASN A 252 8.44 1.09 -15.83
N GLY A 253 7.15 1.44 -15.76
CA GLY A 253 6.38 1.48 -14.50
C GLY A 253 6.55 2.73 -13.64
N LYS A 254 7.29 3.75 -14.11
CA LYS A 254 7.46 5.04 -13.41
C LYS A 254 6.93 6.22 -14.27
N PRO A 255 6.52 7.34 -13.65
CA PRO A 255 6.10 8.52 -14.38
C PRO A 255 7.26 9.11 -15.18
N ASN A 256 6.98 9.63 -16.38
CA ASN A 256 7.98 10.29 -17.21
C ASN A 256 8.34 11.64 -16.58
N ILE A 257 9.60 11.84 -16.22
CA ILE A 257 10.08 13.10 -15.63
C ILE A 257 10.67 13.96 -16.75
N VAL A 258 10.34 15.23 -16.73
CA VAL A 258 10.80 16.27 -17.65
C VAL A 258 11.78 17.17 -16.90
N THR A 259 12.98 17.36 -17.46
CA THR A 259 14.00 18.25 -16.91
C THR A 259 14.81 18.89 -18.03
N PHE A 260 15.40 20.06 -17.77
CA PHE A 260 16.30 20.68 -18.74
C PHE A 260 17.66 19.97 -18.74
N ARG A 261 18.32 19.94 -19.90
CA ARG A 261 19.64 19.31 -20.06
C ARG A 261 20.70 19.96 -19.16
N ARG A 262 20.61 21.27 -18.93
CA ARG A 262 21.52 22.01 -18.04
C ARG A 262 21.36 21.54 -16.60
N THR A 263 20.14 21.41 -16.12
CA THR A 263 19.83 20.85 -14.79
C THR A 263 20.30 19.43 -14.68
N ALA A 264 19.97 18.58 -15.65
CA ALA A 264 20.34 17.17 -15.63
C ALA A 264 21.85 17.02 -15.58
N SER A 265 22.60 17.80 -16.36
CA SER A 265 24.06 17.83 -16.30
C SER A 265 24.59 18.39 -14.98
N SER A 266 23.96 19.41 -14.40
CA SER A 266 24.32 19.94 -13.08
C SER A 266 24.09 18.91 -11.97
N ILE A 267 22.90 18.29 -11.93
CA ILE A 267 22.52 17.22 -11.00
C ILE A 267 23.45 16.01 -11.17
N LEU A 268 23.75 15.59 -12.40
CA LEU A 268 24.70 14.50 -12.65
C LEU A 268 26.10 14.86 -12.17
N ASN A 269 26.59 16.07 -12.47
CA ASN A 269 27.89 16.52 -11.98
C ASN A 269 27.93 16.67 -10.46
N GLU A 270 26.84 17.11 -9.83
CA GLU A 270 26.72 17.16 -8.37
C GLU A 270 26.67 15.76 -7.77
N PHE A 271 25.93 14.84 -8.39
CA PHE A 271 25.85 13.43 -8.01
C PHE A 271 27.22 12.74 -8.06
N TYR A 272 28.03 13.04 -9.07
CA TYR A 272 29.41 12.54 -9.18
C TYR A 272 30.42 13.32 -8.30
N ARG A 273 30.12 14.57 -7.91
CA ARG A 273 30.92 15.36 -6.95
C ARG A 273 30.62 14.99 -5.50
N ARG A 274 29.45 14.41 -5.20
CA ARG A 274 29.23 13.76 -3.91
C ARG A 274 30.29 12.67 -3.77
N PRO A 275 31.05 12.63 -2.67
CA PRO A 275 32.01 11.57 -2.47
C PRO A 275 31.26 10.24 -2.62
N SER A 276 31.68 9.44 -3.61
CA SER A 276 31.13 8.13 -3.91
C SER A 276 31.56 7.13 -2.83
N SER A 277 31.16 7.41 -1.59
CA SER A 277 31.50 6.62 -0.40
C SER A 277 30.41 6.76 0.67
N LYS A 278 29.14 6.63 0.28
CA LYS A 278 28.17 6.04 1.20
C LYS A 278 27.88 4.64 0.69
N SER A 279 28.25 3.64 1.46
CA SER A 279 27.81 2.28 1.18
C SER A 279 26.28 2.24 1.14
N PRO A 280 25.65 1.27 0.45
CA PRO A 280 24.20 1.07 0.51
C PRO A 280 23.68 0.96 1.96
N GLU A 281 24.53 0.50 2.88
CA GLU A 281 24.24 0.44 4.30
C GLU A 281 24.20 1.82 4.97
N GLU A 282 25.09 2.74 4.60
CA GLU A 282 25.08 4.12 5.10
C GLU A 282 23.87 4.92 4.60
N GLU A 283 23.44 4.69 3.36
CA GLU A 283 22.20 5.31 2.85
C GLU A 283 20.96 4.76 3.57
N LYS A 284 20.92 3.44 3.81
CA LYS A 284 19.88 2.81 4.64
C LYS A 284 19.85 3.39 6.06
N LEU A 285 21.01 3.54 6.71
CA LEU A 285 21.11 4.14 8.03
C LEU A 285 20.66 5.60 8.03
N SER A 286 21.01 6.37 7.00
CA SER A 286 20.56 7.77 6.84
C SER A 286 19.04 7.88 6.71
N MET A 287 18.40 6.94 6.00
CA MET A 287 16.93 6.88 5.92
C MET A 287 16.30 6.54 7.26
N ILE A 288 16.85 5.57 7.99
CA ILE A 288 16.38 5.21 9.34
C ILE A 288 16.54 6.38 10.30
N GLU A 289 17.66 7.10 10.26
CA GLU A 289 17.91 8.26 11.10
C GLU A 289 16.90 9.39 10.81
N THR A 290 16.57 9.59 9.53
CA THR A 290 15.56 10.57 9.12
C THR A 290 14.18 10.18 9.63
N ALA A 291 13.78 8.92 9.47
CA ALA A 291 12.52 8.40 10.02
C ALA A 291 12.47 8.53 11.55
N ALA A 292 13.56 8.21 12.24
CA ALA A 292 13.66 8.35 13.69
C ALA A 292 13.51 9.82 14.15
N LYS A 293 14.07 10.79 13.40
CA LYS A 293 13.89 12.22 13.68
C LYS A 293 12.43 12.66 13.53
N LEU A 294 11.73 12.17 12.51
CA LEU A 294 10.30 12.45 12.32
C LEU A 294 9.46 11.87 13.47
N ILE A 295 9.67 10.60 13.81
CA ILE A 295 8.98 9.96 14.94
C ILE A 295 9.28 10.71 16.25
N LYS A 296 10.52 11.11 16.47
CA LYS A 296 10.89 11.91 17.65
C LYS A 296 10.15 13.24 17.66
N ALA A 297 10.05 13.94 16.53
CA ALA A 297 9.30 15.19 16.45
C ALA A 297 7.82 15.00 16.83
N ASP A 298 7.18 13.92 16.35
CA ASP A 298 5.80 13.59 16.70
C ASP A 298 5.65 13.32 18.21
N ILE A 299 6.58 12.58 18.82
CA ILE A 299 6.60 12.36 20.27
C ILE A 299 6.74 13.69 21.03
N MET A 300 7.60 14.60 20.55
CA MET A 300 7.79 15.93 21.14
C MET A 300 6.54 16.82 21.00
N SER A 301 5.68 16.57 20.01
CA SER A 301 4.44 17.32 19.80
C SER A 301 3.28 16.89 20.71
N LEU A 302 3.41 15.77 21.42
CA LEU A 302 2.37 15.28 22.34
C LEU A 302 2.09 16.32 23.45
N LYS A 303 0.81 16.53 23.74
CA LYS A 303 0.36 17.47 24.78
C LYS A 303 0.84 17.02 26.16
N ASP A 304 1.41 17.94 26.91
CA ASP A 304 1.82 17.68 28.30
C ASP A 304 0.57 17.45 29.18
N SER A 305 0.52 16.29 29.83
CA SER A 305 -0.49 15.99 30.84
C SER A 305 0.19 15.44 32.09
N LYS A 306 0.37 16.32 33.09
CA LYS A 306 0.82 15.94 34.44
C LYS A 306 -0.16 16.33 35.53
N ALA A 307 -1.16 17.13 35.23
CA ALA A 307 -2.04 17.66 36.28
C ALA A 307 -2.96 16.58 36.85
N VAL A 308 -3.22 15.52 36.08
CA VAL A 308 -4.19 14.49 36.38
C VAL A 308 -3.60 13.13 36.01
N TYR A 309 -3.82 12.13 36.85
CA TYR A 309 -3.42 10.75 36.58
C TYR A 309 -4.39 10.09 35.58
N PRO A 310 -3.90 9.13 34.77
CA PRO A 310 -4.75 8.33 33.90
C PRO A 310 -5.88 7.63 34.66
N SER A 311 -7.08 7.63 34.08
CA SER A 311 -8.26 6.96 34.63
C SER A 311 -8.18 5.44 34.47
N SER A 312 -9.08 4.72 35.14
CA SER A 312 -9.23 3.26 34.94
C SER A 312 -9.57 2.88 33.50
N VAL A 313 -10.23 3.77 32.77
CA VAL A 313 -10.55 3.63 31.34
C VAL A 313 -9.28 3.78 30.50
N ASP A 314 -8.44 4.76 30.81
CA ASP A 314 -7.14 4.97 30.14
C ASP A 314 -6.17 3.81 30.37
N ILE A 315 -6.35 3.05 31.45
CA ILE A 315 -5.53 1.87 31.79
C ILE A 315 -6.06 0.61 31.06
N ASN A 316 -7.23 0.66 30.43
CA ASN A 316 -7.73 -0.45 29.63
C ASN A 316 -6.89 -0.62 28.34
N SER A 317 -6.55 -1.87 28.06
CA SER A 317 -5.50 -2.25 27.13
C SER A 317 -5.77 -1.86 25.67
N GLU A 318 -7.04 -1.73 25.27
CA GLU A 318 -7.42 -1.37 23.88
C GLU A 318 -7.31 0.13 23.59
N GLN A 319 -7.57 0.99 24.58
CA GLN A 319 -7.52 2.44 24.41
C GLN A 319 -6.11 3.00 24.63
N ASN A 320 -5.23 2.26 25.31
CA ASN A 320 -3.84 2.66 25.54
C ASN A 320 -3.03 2.92 24.27
N ILE A 321 -3.45 2.35 23.13
CA ILE A 321 -2.78 2.56 21.85
C ILE A 321 -2.89 4.03 21.40
N THR A 322 -3.97 4.73 21.75
CA THR A 322 -4.20 6.13 21.35
C THR A 322 -3.25 7.10 22.03
N PHE A 323 -2.59 6.68 23.11
CA PHE A 323 -1.54 7.45 23.77
C PHE A 323 -0.25 7.51 22.92
N VAL A 324 -0.06 6.56 22.00
CA VAL A 324 1.15 6.44 21.16
C VAL A 324 0.91 7.13 19.81
N PRO A 325 1.82 8.00 19.33
CA PRO A 325 1.69 8.61 18.00
C PRO A 325 1.59 7.57 16.88
N ASP A 326 0.79 7.85 15.85
CA ASP A 326 0.55 6.92 14.73
C ASP A 326 1.84 6.53 13.99
N SER A 327 2.82 7.44 13.91
CA SER A 327 4.14 7.16 13.32
C SER A 327 4.91 6.11 14.10
N LEU A 328 4.92 6.19 15.44
CA LEU A 328 5.53 5.20 16.31
C LEU A 328 4.74 3.89 16.31
N GLN A 329 3.41 3.94 16.30
CA GLN A 329 2.57 2.75 16.14
C GLN A 329 2.89 2.02 14.83
N THR A 330 3.03 2.76 13.72
CA THR A 330 3.35 2.20 12.39
C THR A 330 4.71 1.51 12.41
N LEU A 331 5.73 2.14 13.00
CA LEU A 331 7.05 1.53 13.18
C LEU A 331 6.95 0.24 13.99
N LEU A 332 6.34 0.29 15.18
CA LEU A 332 6.27 -0.87 16.09
C LEU A 332 5.45 -2.02 15.49
N ARG A 333 4.34 -1.75 14.81
CA ARG A 333 3.55 -2.77 14.11
C ARG A 333 4.29 -3.37 12.93
N THR A 334 5.21 -2.64 12.31
CA THR A 334 6.07 -3.15 11.23
C THR A 334 7.18 -4.04 11.79
N LEU A 335 7.69 -3.73 12.99
CA LEU A 335 8.72 -4.52 13.67
C LEU A 335 8.18 -5.78 14.34
N PHE A 336 6.94 -5.71 14.85
CA PHE A 336 6.29 -6.80 15.58
C PHE A 336 5.57 -7.76 14.62
N SER A 337 5.37 -9.00 15.05
CA SER A 337 4.67 -10.00 14.24
C SER A 337 3.17 -9.72 14.24
N GLN A 338 2.44 -10.18 13.22
CA GLN A 338 0.98 -9.95 13.12
C GLN A 338 0.15 -10.50 14.30
N ASN A 339 0.74 -11.39 15.11
CA ASN A 339 0.12 -11.96 16.31
C ASN A 339 0.32 -11.11 17.58
N ASP A 340 1.05 -9.99 17.51
CA ASP A 340 1.32 -9.17 18.68
C ASP A 340 0.11 -8.29 19.04
N SER A 341 -0.31 -8.38 20.31
CA SER A 341 -1.45 -7.63 20.81
C SER A 341 -1.18 -6.12 20.79
N SER A 342 -2.23 -5.33 20.57
CA SER A 342 -2.21 -3.86 20.68
C SER A 342 -1.56 -3.38 21.98
N VAL A 343 -1.72 -4.17 23.04
CA VAL A 343 -1.14 -3.94 24.37
C VAL A 343 0.39 -3.92 24.35
N LYS A 344 1.05 -4.83 23.61
CA LYS A 344 2.51 -4.85 23.51
C LYS A 344 3.04 -3.64 22.74
N VAL A 345 2.33 -3.26 21.67
CA VAL A 345 2.66 -2.03 20.91
C VAL A 345 2.52 -0.81 21.83
N ALA A 346 1.43 -0.74 22.60
CA ALA A 346 1.20 0.35 23.54
C ALA A 346 2.25 0.38 24.67
N SER A 347 2.62 -0.76 25.25
CA SER A 347 3.58 -0.82 26.36
C SER A 347 4.98 -0.39 25.92
N VAL A 348 5.47 -0.91 24.78
CA VAL A 348 6.77 -0.51 24.23
C VAL A 348 6.73 0.93 23.74
N GLY A 349 5.63 1.35 23.10
CA GLY A 349 5.44 2.73 22.66
C GLY A 349 5.50 3.73 23.82
N GLN A 350 4.81 3.44 24.93
CA GLN A 350 4.86 4.26 26.14
C GLN A 350 6.26 4.33 26.74
N ALA A 351 7.00 3.22 26.75
CA ALA A 351 8.40 3.20 27.22
C ALA A 351 9.32 4.07 26.33
N ILE A 352 9.17 4.00 25.00
CA ILE A 352 9.93 4.85 24.05
C ILE A 352 9.59 6.33 24.26
N ILE A 353 8.31 6.66 24.45
CA ILE A 353 7.86 8.04 24.71
C ILE A 353 8.51 8.57 25.99
N GLN A 354 8.49 7.79 27.08
CA GLN A 354 9.09 8.17 28.36
C GLN A 354 10.61 8.32 28.29
N ALA A 355 11.29 7.43 27.56
CA ALA A 355 12.73 7.56 27.31
C ALA A 355 13.07 8.79 26.46
N SER A 356 12.21 9.13 25.49
CA SER A 356 12.40 10.31 24.62
C SER A 356 12.06 11.63 25.33
N ARG A 357 11.12 11.60 26.27
CA ARG A 357 10.62 12.78 27.00
C ARG A 357 10.51 12.53 28.51
N PRO A 358 11.63 12.37 29.21
CA PRO A 358 11.61 12.01 30.62
C PRO A 358 10.85 13.04 31.45
N ARG A 359 10.02 12.56 32.38
CA ARG A 359 9.29 13.36 33.37
C ARG A 359 8.27 14.33 32.78
N THR A 360 7.94 14.29 31.48
CA THR A 360 6.98 15.21 30.83
C THR A 360 5.54 14.69 30.86
N LEU A 361 5.37 13.38 30.82
CA LEU A 361 4.09 12.70 30.70
C LEU A 361 3.97 11.63 31.78
N ILE A 362 2.76 11.18 32.06
CA ILE A 362 2.50 10.00 32.91
C ILE A 362 1.97 8.92 31.99
N ALA A 363 2.78 7.87 31.78
CA ALA A 363 2.40 6.75 30.93
C ALA A 363 1.39 5.85 31.68
N PRO A 364 0.16 5.66 31.16
CA PRO A 364 -0.89 4.92 31.85
C PRO A 364 -0.49 3.48 32.22
N LEU A 365 0.15 2.74 31.31
CA LEU A 365 0.56 1.37 31.58
C LEU A 365 1.70 1.28 32.60
N GLN A 366 2.60 2.27 32.61
CA GLN A 366 3.71 2.28 33.56
C GLN A 366 3.24 2.59 34.99
N ILE A 367 2.34 3.56 35.17
CA ILE A 367 1.79 3.86 36.50
C ILE A 367 0.87 2.73 36.98
N ALA A 368 0.05 2.16 36.10
CA ALA A 368 -0.81 1.01 36.42
C ALA A 368 0.00 -0.21 36.84
N LEU A 369 1.05 -0.56 36.09
CA LEU A 369 1.94 -1.65 36.46
C LEU A 369 2.61 -1.39 37.80
N SER A 370 3.10 -0.17 38.05
CA SER A 370 3.72 0.15 39.34
C SER A 370 2.75 0.04 40.52
N VAL A 371 1.54 0.56 40.38
CA VAL A 371 0.49 0.47 41.41
C VAL A 371 0.14 -1.00 41.67
N GLN A 372 -0.05 -1.78 40.61
CA GLN A 372 -0.34 -3.21 40.71
C GLN A 372 0.79 -3.97 41.43
N MET A 373 2.04 -3.74 41.06
CA MET A 373 3.20 -4.38 41.70
C MET A 373 3.36 -3.94 43.17
N HIS A 374 3.08 -2.67 43.48
CA HIS A 374 3.10 -2.18 44.86
C HIS A 374 2.03 -2.86 45.71
N HIS A 375 0.80 -2.96 45.22
CA HIS A 375 -0.29 -3.65 45.93
C HIS A 375 -0.03 -5.14 46.14
N HIS A 376 0.53 -5.84 45.14
CA HIS A 376 0.76 -7.28 45.25
C HIS A 376 1.97 -7.63 46.12
N PHE A 377 3.06 -6.87 46.05
CA PHE A 377 4.33 -7.26 46.65
C PHE A 377 4.83 -6.33 47.74
N GLY A 378 4.34 -5.08 47.82
CA GLY A 378 4.83 -4.07 48.78
C GLY A 378 6.32 -3.74 48.65
N SER A 379 6.96 -4.14 47.55
CA SER A 379 8.42 -4.08 47.39
C SER A 379 8.87 -2.84 46.63
N ARG A 380 9.47 -1.89 47.35
CA ARG A 380 10.15 -0.74 46.75
C ARG A 380 11.29 -1.16 45.81
N PHE A 381 12.06 -2.19 46.18
CA PHE A 381 13.17 -2.67 45.36
C PHE A 381 12.71 -3.12 43.97
N LEU A 382 11.58 -3.84 43.90
CA LEU A 382 11.01 -4.29 42.63
C LEU A 382 10.62 -3.09 41.75
N LEU A 383 9.92 -2.12 42.33
CA LEU A 383 9.48 -0.92 41.61
C LEU A 383 10.66 -0.07 41.13
N ASP A 384 11.64 0.17 42.00
CA ASP A 384 12.82 0.95 41.64
C ASP A 384 13.60 0.26 40.51
N THR A 385 13.71 -1.08 40.53
CA THR A 385 14.34 -1.86 39.45
C THR A 385 13.60 -1.70 38.11
N LEU A 386 12.28 -1.88 38.11
CA LEU A 386 11.47 -1.74 36.89
C LEU A 386 11.47 -0.30 36.34
N ASN A 387 11.49 0.68 37.22
CA ASN A 387 11.60 2.09 36.86
C ASN A 387 12.96 2.42 36.26
N THR A 388 14.06 1.90 36.81
CA THR A 388 15.40 2.05 36.21
C THR A 388 15.49 1.49 34.80
N LEU A 389 14.76 0.40 34.53
CA LEU A 389 14.67 -0.19 33.19
C LEU A 389 13.70 0.55 32.25
N GLY A 390 12.94 1.52 32.75
CA GLY A 390 11.98 2.32 31.96
C GLY A 390 10.63 1.63 31.71
N PHE A 391 10.28 0.61 32.49
CA PHE A 391 9.02 -0.14 32.33
C PHE A 391 7.92 0.27 33.32
N ALA A 392 8.29 1.00 34.37
CA ALA A 392 7.41 1.32 35.48
C ALA A 392 7.63 2.77 35.96
N SER A 393 6.62 3.36 36.59
CA SER A 393 6.78 4.62 37.35
C SER A 393 7.55 4.40 38.66
N SER A 394 8.21 5.45 39.17
CA SER A 394 8.97 5.39 40.42
C SER A 394 8.09 5.11 41.63
N TYR A 395 8.68 4.51 42.67
CA TYR A 395 8.01 4.27 43.95
C TYR A 395 7.37 5.55 44.53
N THR A 396 8.09 6.67 44.46
CA THR A 396 7.60 7.97 44.91
C THR A 396 6.36 8.46 44.16
N GLU A 397 6.28 8.17 42.85
CA GLU A 397 5.13 8.54 42.03
C GLU A 397 3.92 7.66 42.33
N VAL A 398 4.14 6.38 42.64
CA VAL A 398 3.08 5.46 43.12
C VAL A 398 2.51 5.94 44.46
N GLN A 399 3.36 6.23 45.45
CA GLN A 399 2.90 6.75 46.73
C GLN A 399 2.09 8.04 46.56
N ARG A 400 2.55 8.92 45.66
CA ARG A 400 1.84 10.15 45.33
C ARG A 400 0.47 9.85 44.71
N PHE A 401 0.39 8.91 43.78
CA PHE A 401 -0.88 8.48 43.20
C PHE A 401 -1.85 7.94 44.26
N GLU A 402 -1.40 6.98 45.07
CA GLU A 402 -2.22 6.34 46.11
C GLU A 402 -2.77 7.35 47.11
N LEU A 403 -1.92 8.30 47.52
CA LEU A 403 -2.30 9.39 48.43
C LEU A 403 -3.37 10.31 47.81
N ASN A 404 -3.18 10.74 46.57
CA ASN A 404 -4.16 11.58 45.87
C ASN A 404 -5.47 10.81 45.60
N ALA A 405 -5.37 9.51 45.30
CA ALA A 405 -6.53 8.65 45.09
C ALA A 405 -7.34 8.49 46.39
N ALA A 406 -6.67 8.32 47.53
CA ALA A 406 -7.31 8.27 48.84
C ALA A 406 -7.99 9.60 49.21
N ALA A 407 -7.31 10.73 48.95
CA ALA A 407 -7.89 12.07 49.18
C ALA A 407 -9.14 12.29 48.31
N ALA A 408 -9.10 11.92 47.03
CA ALA A 408 -10.23 11.99 46.12
C ALA A 408 -11.36 11.00 46.50
N ALA A 409 -11.07 9.94 47.26
CA ALA A 409 -12.05 9.02 47.79
C ALA A 409 -12.77 9.56 49.03
N HIS A 410 -12.10 10.34 49.88
CA HIS A 410 -12.72 10.96 51.06
C HIS A 410 -13.86 11.92 50.71
N ASP A 411 -13.77 12.60 49.57
CA ASP A 411 -14.83 13.47 49.04
C ASP A 411 -16.07 12.68 48.52
N ARG A 412 -16.01 11.33 48.47
CA ARG A 412 -17.09 10.46 47.97
C ARG A 412 -18.16 10.14 49.02
N THR A 413 -17.92 10.37 50.30
CA THR A 413 -18.94 10.15 51.34
C THR A 413 -20.09 11.16 51.25
N ASN A 414 -19.91 12.26 50.50
CA ASN A 414 -20.93 13.27 50.20
C ASN A 414 -21.63 13.07 48.85
N THR A 415 -21.53 11.89 48.22
CA THR A 415 -22.17 11.66 46.92
C THR A 415 -23.69 11.63 47.09
N GLN A 416 -24.38 12.68 46.65
CA GLN A 416 -25.83 12.68 46.58
C GLN A 416 -26.27 11.66 45.54
N PHE A 417 -26.92 10.58 45.99
CA PHE A 417 -27.48 9.59 45.08
C PHE A 417 -28.75 10.16 44.44
N GLY A 418 -28.87 10.05 43.11
CA GLY A 418 -30.02 10.55 42.37
C GLY A 418 -31.31 9.76 42.68
N ASN A 419 -32.47 10.36 42.37
CA ASN A 419 -33.77 9.69 42.47
C ASN A 419 -33.77 8.36 41.69
N GLY A 420 -34.21 7.28 42.33
CA GLY A 420 -34.25 5.93 41.74
C GLY A 420 -33.07 5.02 42.08
N THR A 421 -32.19 5.44 43.00
CA THR A 421 -31.13 4.59 43.56
C THR A 421 -31.57 3.98 44.88
N PHE A 422 -31.25 2.70 45.07
CA PHE A 422 -31.45 1.96 46.31
C PHE A 422 -30.09 1.76 47.00
N VAL A 423 -29.96 2.22 48.23
CA VAL A 423 -28.74 2.09 49.05
C VAL A 423 -29.00 1.10 50.17
N GLN A 424 -28.19 0.03 50.24
CA GLN A 424 -28.23 -0.98 51.29
C GLN A 424 -26.95 -0.91 52.10
N TYR A 425 -27.07 -0.86 53.43
CA TYR A 425 -25.93 -0.98 54.33
C TYR A 425 -25.78 -2.43 54.78
N ILE A 426 -24.56 -2.96 54.64
CA ILE A 426 -24.20 -4.32 55.06
C ILE A 426 -23.12 -4.14 56.12
N ALA A 427 -23.36 -4.69 57.31
CA ALA A 427 -22.47 -4.61 58.43
C ALA A 427 -21.92 -6.01 58.75
N ASP A 428 -20.62 -6.11 58.96
CA ASP A 428 -19.96 -7.35 59.41
C ASP A 428 -18.85 -7.02 60.40
N ASN A 429 -18.36 -8.02 61.12
CA ASN A 429 -17.24 -7.87 62.03
C ASN A 429 -15.95 -7.61 61.25
N VAL A 430 -15.20 -6.60 61.69
CA VAL A 430 -13.83 -6.33 61.24
C VAL A 430 -12.92 -6.65 62.40
N ASP A 431 -12.41 -7.87 62.38
CA ASP A 431 -11.40 -8.35 63.31
C ASP A 431 -10.01 -8.09 62.72
N HIS A 432 -9.19 -7.32 63.44
CA HIS A 432 -7.78 -7.16 63.14
C HIS A 432 -6.94 -7.73 64.27
N ASN A 433 -6.27 -8.84 63.97
CA ASN A 433 -5.19 -9.35 64.79
C ASN A 433 -3.97 -8.43 64.60
N LEU A 434 -3.91 -7.37 65.40
CA LEU A 434 -2.66 -6.66 65.63
C LEU A 434 -1.69 -7.72 66.15
N ARG A 435 -0.54 -7.92 65.49
CA ARG A 435 0.43 -8.98 65.79
C ARG A 435 0.96 -8.85 67.23
N THR A 436 0.21 -9.31 68.20
CA THR A 436 0.61 -9.44 69.59
C THR A 436 0.95 -10.91 69.84
N LEU A 437 2.12 -11.14 70.43
CA LEU A 437 2.65 -12.50 70.65
C LEU A 437 1.79 -13.32 71.62
N ASP A 438 0.91 -12.68 72.38
CA ASP A 438 0.02 -13.25 73.40
C ASP A 438 -1.46 -13.32 72.95
N GLY A 439 -1.80 -12.80 71.76
CA GLY A 439 -3.20 -12.74 71.29
C GLY A 439 -4.08 -11.75 72.03
N HIS A 440 -3.51 -10.85 72.86
CA HIS A 440 -4.23 -9.77 73.53
C HIS A 440 -4.06 -8.45 72.77
N GLY A 441 -5.07 -7.58 72.79
CA GLY A 441 -5.05 -6.32 72.04
C GLY A 441 -5.44 -6.46 70.57
N THR A 442 -6.33 -7.41 70.24
CA THR A 442 -6.98 -7.47 68.94
C THR A 442 -7.96 -6.30 68.78
N PHE A 443 -8.03 -5.74 67.58
CA PHE A 443 -9.07 -4.77 67.24
C PHE A 443 -10.32 -5.54 66.84
N HIS A 444 -11.40 -5.37 67.59
CA HIS A 444 -12.72 -5.86 67.26
C HIS A 444 -13.61 -4.67 66.91
N GLY A 445 -13.94 -4.53 65.63
CA GLY A 445 -14.82 -3.49 65.12
C GLY A 445 -15.96 -4.07 64.29
N MET A 446 -16.92 -3.22 63.93
CA MET A 446 -17.92 -3.53 62.91
C MET A 446 -17.63 -2.67 61.69
N GLY A 447 -17.38 -3.31 60.56
CA GLY A 447 -17.25 -2.66 59.27
C GLY A 447 -18.61 -2.58 58.60
N MET A 448 -18.97 -1.39 58.13
CA MET A 448 -20.18 -1.19 57.34
C MET A 448 -19.79 -0.79 55.92
N ILE A 449 -20.38 -1.46 54.93
CA ILE A 449 -20.31 -1.07 53.53
C ILE A 449 -21.68 -0.61 53.04
N ALA A 450 -21.70 0.33 52.10
CA ALA A 450 -22.93 0.76 51.42
C ALA A 450 -22.91 0.23 49.97
N ALA A 451 -23.89 -0.60 49.63
CA ALA A 451 -24.12 -1.12 48.28
C ALA A 451 -25.21 -0.28 47.60
N VAL A 452 -25.00 0.13 46.35
CA VAL A 452 -25.95 0.99 45.61
C VAL A 452 -26.41 0.30 44.34
N THR A 453 -27.72 0.26 44.12
CA THR A 453 -28.37 -0.36 42.96
C THR A 453 -29.30 0.63 42.24
N PRO A 454 -29.30 0.73 40.90
CA PRO A 454 -28.34 0.07 39.99
C PRO A 454 -26.91 0.59 40.19
N GLY A 455 -25.93 -0.26 39.91
CA GLY A 455 -24.53 0.11 40.00
C GLY A 455 -24.20 1.25 39.04
N PHE A 456 -23.34 2.17 39.47
CA PHE A 456 -22.92 3.33 38.67
C PHE A 456 -21.40 3.43 38.64
N ARG A 457 -20.85 3.95 37.54
CA ARG A 457 -19.41 4.26 37.43
C ARG A 457 -19.16 5.70 37.85
N LEU A 458 -18.22 5.88 38.77
CA LEU A 458 -17.70 7.19 39.14
C LEU A 458 -16.41 7.46 38.36
N ASP A 459 -16.51 8.11 37.20
CA ASP A 459 -15.35 8.58 36.46
C ASP A 459 -14.87 9.93 37.02
N LYS A 460 -14.35 9.92 38.25
CA LYS A 460 -13.60 11.06 38.80
C LYS A 460 -12.11 10.85 38.56
N ALA A 461 -11.50 11.75 37.81
CA ALA A 461 -10.07 11.73 37.55
C ALA A 461 -9.28 12.09 38.81
N VAL A 462 -8.15 11.43 39.04
CA VAL A 462 -7.32 11.64 40.24
C VAL A 462 -6.35 12.79 39.97
N PRO A 463 -6.43 13.93 40.67
CA PRO A 463 -5.49 15.02 40.47
C PRO A 463 -4.11 14.63 40.98
N ARG A 464 -3.07 15.15 40.33
CA ARG A 464 -1.67 14.92 40.73
C ARG A 464 -1.17 16.06 41.61
N LEU A 465 -1.63 16.12 42.85
CA LEU A 465 -1.14 17.11 43.81
C LEU A 465 0.12 16.61 44.51
N SER A 466 0.89 17.52 45.11
CA SER A 466 2.01 17.20 46.01
C SER A 466 1.60 17.56 47.43
N PRO A 467 0.82 16.74 48.13
CA PRO A 467 0.33 17.12 49.44
C PRO A 467 1.48 17.23 50.43
N THR A 468 1.43 18.22 51.31
CA THR A 468 2.39 18.34 52.41
C THR A 468 2.13 17.26 53.46
N LEU A 469 3.15 16.87 54.23
CA LEU A 469 3.00 15.92 55.35
C LEU A 469 1.87 16.32 56.32
N LYS A 470 1.63 17.63 56.48
CA LYS A 470 0.54 18.17 57.30
C LYS A 470 -0.82 17.88 56.67
N GLU A 471 -1.00 18.15 55.39
CA GLU A 471 -2.23 17.82 54.65
C GLU A 471 -2.51 16.32 54.65
N VAL A 472 -1.47 15.49 54.50
CA VAL A 472 -1.59 14.03 54.62
C VAL A 472 -2.02 13.63 56.02
N SER A 473 -1.39 14.19 57.06
CA SER A 473 -1.75 13.90 58.44
C SER A 473 -3.16 14.38 58.76
N ASP A 474 -3.62 15.49 58.18
CA ASP A 474 -4.97 16.00 58.36
C ASP A 474 -6.00 15.13 57.62
N LEU A 475 -5.68 14.64 56.42
CA LEU A 475 -6.49 13.66 55.69
C LEU A 475 -6.58 12.30 56.42
N ALA A 476 -5.50 11.88 57.09
CA ALA A 476 -5.47 10.63 57.84
C ALA A 476 -6.19 10.72 59.20
N LYS A 477 -6.62 11.91 59.64
CA LYS A 477 -7.41 12.04 60.86
C LYS A 477 -8.80 11.49 60.63
N ILE A 478 -9.03 10.29 61.15
CA ILE A 478 -10.37 9.74 61.26
C ILE A 478 -11.10 10.54 62.34
N ASN A 479 -12.20 11.20 61.98
CA ASN A 479 -13.05 11.85 62.97
C ASN A 479 -13.78 10.75 63.76
N ILE A 480 -13.33 10.50 64.99
CA ILE A 480 -13.97 9.53 65.87
C ILE A 480 -15.13 10.25 66.57
N GLU A 481 -16.33 10.03 66.05
CA GLU A 481 -17.55 10.50 66.68
C GLU A 481 -17.97 9.53 67.78
N TYR A 482 -17.80 9.95 69.03
CA TYR A 482 -18.27 9.19 70.17
C TYR A 482 -19.79 9.34 70.29
N TYR A 483 -20.52 8.34 69.80
CA TYR A 483 -21.96 8.28 70.01
C TYR A 483 -22.26 8.04 71.49
N LYS A 484 -22.64 9.10 72.21
CA LYS A 484 -23.26 8.98 73.52
C LYS A 484 -24.74 8.72 73.31
N MET A 485 -25.13 7.46 73.52
CA MET A 485 -26.52 7.05 73.49
C MET A 485 -27.32 7.93 74.48
N GLN A 486 -28.16 8.81 73.96
CA GLN A 486 -29.06 9.58 74.81
C GLN A 486 -29.97 8.60 75.53
N SER A 487 -30.01 8.71 76.86
CA SER A 487 -30.73 7.79 77.74
C SER A 487 -32.17 7.59 77.25
N LYS A 488 -32.48 6.35 76.85
CA LYS A 488 -33.83 5.83 76.56
C LYS A 488 -34.67 6.69 75.60
N GLN A 489 -34.22 6.87 74.37
CA GLN A 489 -35.17 6.72 73.27
C GLN A 489 -35.10 5.26 72.84
N SER A 490 -36.08 4.47 73.30
CA SER A 490 -36.36 3.19 72.68
C SER A 490 -36.62 3.47 71.20
N LEU A 491 -35.64 3.21 70.33
CA LEU A 491 -35.86 3.03 68.92
C LEU A 491 -36.86 1.88 68.81
N GLN A 492 -38.15 2.20 68.75
CA GLN A 492 -39.16 1.26 68.31
C GLN A 492 -38.89 1.05 66.82
N ALA A 493 -38.03 0.09 66.51
CA ALA A 493 -37.95 -0.44 65.17
C ALA A 493 -39.28 -1.13 64.89
N GLU A 494 -40.17 -0.46 64.17
CA GLU A 494 -41.38 -1.07 63.67
C GLU A 494 -41.00 -2.00 62.52
N PHE A 495 -41.11 -3.30 62.74
CA PHE A 495 -40.95 -4.29 61.69
C PHE A 495 -42.19 -4.24 60.80
N ALA A 496 -42.08 -3.57 59.65
CA ALA A 496 -43.07 -3.73 58.61
C ALA A 496 -42.94 -5.14 58.04
N THR A 497 -43.99 -5.95 58.18
CA THR A 497 -44.07 -7.22 57.45
C THR A 497 -44.21 -6.87 55.97
N MET A 498 -43.27 -7.28 55.13
CA MET A 498 -43.45 -7.13 53.69
C MET A 498 -44.73 -7.87 53.30
N ASN A 499 -45.64 -7.18 52.61
CA ASN A 499 -46.80 -7.83 51.99
C ASN A 499 -46.26 -8.83 50.98
N TYR A 500 -46.25 -10.11 51.36
CA TYR A 500 -45.83 -11.20 50.49
C TYR A 500 -46.79 -11.26 49.31
N GLU A 501 -46.39 -10.74 48.14
CA GLU A 501 -47.15 -10.97 46.93
C GLU A 501 -47.06 -12.47 46.60
N PRO A 502 -48.17 -13.21 46.51
CA PRO A 502 -48.16 -14.66 46.31
C PRO A 502 -47.55 -15.11 44.97
N ASN A 503 -47.18 -14.16 44.09
CA ASN A 503 -46.55 -14.41 42.80
C ASN A 503 -45.05 -14.04 42.75
N MET A 504 -44.43 -13.61 43.86
CA MET A 504 -42.98 -13.46 43.90
C MET A 504 -42.34 -14.85 43.97
N ILE A 505 -41.85 -15.33 42.82
CA ILE A 505 -41.05 -16.55 42.75
C ILE A 505 -39.78 -16.31 43.54
N ASP A 506 -39.62 -17.00 44.66
CA ASP A 506 -38.37 -17.04 45.42
C ASP A 506 -37.27 -17.62 44.51
N THR A 507 -36.44 -16.75 43.94
CA THR A 507 -35.29 -17.14 43.15
C THR A 507 -33.99 -17.15 43.96
N THR A 508 -34.05 -17.06 45.29
CA THR A 508 -32.86 -17.01 46.14
C THR A 508 -32.04 -18.29 46.05
N TRP A 509 -32.67 -19.42 45.69
CA TRP A 509 -31.97 -20.67 45.33
C TRP A 509 -30.98 -20.50 44.16
N LYS A 510 -31.17 -19.51 43.28
CA LYS A 510 -30.23 -19.20 42.20
C LYS A 510 -28.95 -18.55 42.74
N LEU A 511 -29.03 -17.77 43.83
CA LEU A 511 -27.86 -17.24 44.53
C LEU A 511 -27.08 -18.37 45.21
N ASP A 512 -27.76 -19.33 45.82
CA ASP A 512 -27.14 -20.53 46.39
C ASP A 512 -26.46 -21.39 45.32
N LEU A 513 -27.08 -21.52 44.14
CA LEU A 513 -26.49 -22.21 43.00
C LEU A 513 -25.25 -21.46 42.48
N LEU A 514 -25.31 -20.13 42.37
CA LEU A 514 -24.19 -19.29 41.97
C LEU A 514 -23.02 -19.42 42.96
N SER A 515 -23.31 -19.38 44.27
CA SER A 515 -22.34 -19.58 45.35
C SER A 515 -21.63 -20.94 45.25
N LYS A 516 -22.39 -22.02 44.99
CA LYS A 516 -21.85 -23.37 44.81
C LYS A 516 -21.00 -23.54 43.54
N VAL A 517 -21.18 -22.70 42.53
CA VAL A 517 -20.43 -22.77 41.26
C VAL A 517 -19.25 -21.80 41.27
N CYS A 518 -19.35 -20.67 41.98
CA CYS A 518 -18.30 -19.65 42.04
C CYS A 518 -17.20 -19.95 43.07
N TRP A 519 -17.44 -20.77 44.09
CA TRP A 519 -16.39 -21.26 44.98
C TRP A 519 -16.00 -22.70 44.64
N PRO A 520 -14.79 -22.95 44.14
CA PRO A 520 -14.25 -24.30 44.10
C PRO A 520 -13.91 -24.72 45.55
N PHE A 521 -14.29 -25.94 45.91
CA PHE A 521 -13.87 -26.59 47.17
C PHE A 521 -12.34 -26.64 47.30
#